data_AF-A0A7Z8L7U1-F1
#
_entry.id   AF-A0A7Z8L7U1-F1
#
_cell.length_a   1.000
_cell.length_b   1.000
_cell.length_c   1.000
_cell.angle_alpha   90.00
_cell.angle_beta   90.00
_cell.angle_gamma   90.00
#
_symmetry.space_group_name_H-M   'P 1'
#
loop_
_entity.id
_entity.type
_entity.pdbx_description
1 polymer ?
#
loop_
_entity_poly.entity_id
_entity_poly.type
_entity_poly.pdbx_seq_one_letter_code
_entity_poly.pdbx_strand_id
1 'polypeptide(L)'
;MPDYEPSEQPRQSITARYARKSVAIIEPTTRIVRKPSAEAKDVGSSATPRVLPLKLTEAIEKDPAFRITSRDGRFWIDPVAGTALPIDGDDLSNVAKAFFRQHLELWRQHGSMELHEVIERRWRRDILSLLEHDKRRMTIFSRLPASEGQWINPYTGEVEPSVSRDNGQVTANTVKAMAKVLTTCRRAETGELLSREALRLIKIQHGYQDR
;
A
#
# COMPACT_ATOMS: atom_id res chain seq x y z
N MET A 1 30.07 -43.53 53.84
CA MET A 1 29.12 -43.38 52.73
C MET A 1 27.79 -42.95 53.29
N PRO A 2 27.34 -41.73 52.98
CA PRO A 2 25.93 -41.37 52.99
C PRO A 2 25.44 -41.05 51.57
N ASP A 3 24.20 -41.45 51.32
CA ASP A 3 23.48 -41.41 50.05
C ASP A 3 23.20 -39.99 49.55
N TYR A 4 23.50 -39.75 48.27
CA TYR A 4 23.15 -38.53 47.55
C TYR A 4 21.91 -38.81 46.70
N GLU A 5 20.73 -38.46 47.21
CA GLU A 5 19.49 -38.43 46.43
C GLU A 5 19.49 -37.18 45.51
N PRO A 6 19.41 -37.34 44.18
CA PRO A 6 19.21 -36.21 43.28
C PRO A 6 17.73 -35.85 43.24
N SER A 7 17.39 -34.67 43.74
CA SER A 7 16.05 -34.10 43.62
C SER A 7 15.73 -33.78 42.15
N GLU A 8 14.69 -34.47 41.64
CA GLU A 8 14.14 -34.30 40.30
C GLU A 8 13.59 -32.88 40.11
N GLN A 9 14.12 -32.15 39.11
CA GLN A 9 13.48 -30.93 38.63
C GLN A 9 12.32 -31.26 37.67
N PRO A 10 11.15 -30.59 37.81
CA PRO A 10 10.00 -30.86 36.96
C PRO A 10 10.24 -30.38 35.52
N ARG A 11 10.09 -31.30 34.56
CA ARG A 11 10.04 -31.01 33.13
C ARG A 11 8.79 -30.18 32.81
N GLN A 12 8.96 -28.89 32.56
CA GLN A 12 7.87 -28.07 32.00
C GLN A 12 7.69 -28.40 30.51
N SER A 13 6.56 -29.03 30.21
CA SER A 13 6.10 -29.33 28.86
C SER A 13 5.68 -28.04 28.13
N ILE A 14 6.47 -27.58 27.16
CA ILE A 14 6.06 -26.50 26.24
C ILE A 14 5.51 -27.16 24.97
N THR A 15 4.26 -27.59 25.01
CA THR A 15 3.46 -27.81 23.79
C THR A 15 2.72 -26.53 23.46
N ALA A 16 3.40 -25.58 22.82
CA ALA A 16 2.77 -24.44 22.18
C ALA A 16 2.46 -24.80 20.71
N ARG A 17 1.23 -25.28 20.48
CA ARG A 17 0.62 -25.36 19.15
C ARG A 17 0.62 -23.96 18.53
N TYR A 18 1.46 -23.73 17.52
CA TYR A 18 1.33 -22.57 16.65
C TYR A 18 0.08 -22.73 15.79
N ALA A 19 -1.03 -22.21 16.30
CA ALA A 19 -2.18 -21.89 15.48
C ALA A 19 -1.74 -20.85 14.44
N ARG A 20 -1.72 -21.27 13.17
CA ARG A 20 -1.68 -20.36 12.01
C ARG A 20 -2.93 -19.47 12.09
N LYS A 21 -2.83 -18.34 12.79
CA LYS A 21 -3.76 -17.22 12.60
C LYS A 21 -3.39 -16.59 11.26
N SER A 22 -4.14 -16.98 10.24
CA SER A 22 -4.26 -16.25 8.98
C SER A 22 -4.39 -14.77 9.31
N VAL A 23 -3.53 -13.96 8.71
CA VAL A 23 -3.61 -12.50 8.76
C VAL A 23 -4.98 -12.13 8.21
N ALA A 24 -5.89 -11.73 9.09
CA ALA A 24 -7.08 -11.01 8.69
C ALA A 24 -6.59 -9.65 8.20
N ILE A 25 -6.38 -9.56 6.88
CA ILE A 25 -6.35 -8.29 6.19
C ILE A 25 -7.72 -7.69 6.49
N ILE A 26 -7.74 -6.64 7.31
CA ILE A 26 -8.93 -5.86 7.57
C ILE A 26 -9.29 -5.23 6.23
N GLU A 27 -10.17 -5.88 5.48
CA GLU A 27 -10.76 -5.31 4.29
C GLU A 27 -11.38 -3.96 4.69
N PRO A 28 -11.21 -2.91 3.87
CA PRO A 28 -11.95 -1.68 4.09
C PRO A 28 -13.44 -2.04 4.05
N THR A 29 -14.16 -1.72 5.12
CA THR A 29 -15.61 -1.88 5.29
C THR A 29 -16.34 -1.40 4.05
N THR A 30 -16.57 -2.30 3.10
CA THR A 30 -17.50 -2.09 2.01
C THR A 30 -18.88 -2.27 2.62
N ARG A 31 -19.58 -1.15 2.74
CA ARG A 31 -20.97 -1.10 3.14
C ARG A 31 -21.76 -1.94 2.13
N ILE A 32 -22.09 -3.18 2.49
CA ILE A 32 -22.93 -4.07 1.68
C ILE A 32 -24.31 -3.41 1.57
N VAL A 33 -24.54 -2.73 0.44
CA VAL A 33 -25.87 -2.28 0.03
C VAL A 33 -26.68 -3.52 -0.31
N ARG A 34 -27.74 -3.76 0.47
CA ARG A 34 -28.70 -4.83 0.21
C ARG A 34 -29.22 -4.74 -1.23
N LYS A 35 -29.10 -5.84 -1.95
CA LYS A 35 -29.62 -6.08 -3.30
C LYS A 35 -31.16 -5.94 -3.29
N PRO A 36 -31.78 -4.94 -3.93
CA PRO A 36 -33.21 -4.99 -4.20
C PRO A 36 -33.48 -6.03 -5.30
N SER A 37 -34.56 -6.77 -5.08
CA SER A 37 -35.07 -7.85 -5.92
C SER A 37 -35.32 -7.40 -7.36
N ALA A 38 -35.13 -8.32 -8.28
CA ALA A 38 -35.25 -8.13 -9.71
C ALA A 38 -36.71 -7.84 -10.13
N GLU A 39 -36.97 -6.61 -10.56
CA GLU A 39 -37.94 -6.31 -11.62
C GLU A 39 -37.18 -5.58 -12.74
N ALA A 40 -36.78 -6.35 -13.74
CA ALA A 40 -36.15 -5.84 -14.94
C ALA A 40 -37.20 -5.11 -15.80
N LYS A 41 -37.33 -3.80 -15.60
CA LYS A 41 -37.80 -2.91 -16.66
C LYS A 41 -36.59 -2.52 -17.50
N ASP A 42 -36.49 -3.17 -18.65
CA ASP A 42 -35.62 -2.78 -19.75
C ASP A 42 -36.09 -1.41 -20.27
N VAL A 43 -35.61 -0.35 -19.63
CA VAL A 43 -35.73 1.02 -20.13
C VAL A 43 -34.36 1.33 -20.70
N GLY A 44 -34.25 1.21 -22.03
CA GLY A 44 -33.11 1.67 -22.80
C GLY A 44 -32.83 3.13 -22.49
N SER A 45 -31.93 3.35 -21.53
CA SER A 45 -31.46 4.67 -21.16
C SER A 45 -30.42 5.08 -22.19
N SER A 46 -30.89 5.59 -23.32
CA SER A 46 -30.09 6.42 -24.23
C SER A 46 -29.81 7.77 -23.54
N ALA A 47 -29.18 7.73 -22.37
CA ALA A 47 -28.69 8.92 -21.71
C ALA A 47 -27.59 9.48 -22.60
N THR A 48 -27.87 10.61 -23.24
CA THR A 48 -26.86 11.36 -23.96
C THR A 48 -25.61 11.50 -23.08
N PRO A 49 -24.41 11.22 -23.61
CA PRO A 49 -23.20 11.26 -22.82
C PRO A 49 -23.07 12.65 -22.21
N ARG A 50 -23.03 12.72 -20.87
CA ARG A 50 -22.93 13.99 -20.15
C ARG A 50 -21.66 14.71 -20.61
N VAL A 51 -21.83 15.94 -21.09
CA VAL A 51 -20.71 16.79 -21.49
C VAL A 51 -19.95 17.21 -20.23
N LEU A 52 -18.63 17.02 -20.23
CA LEU A 52 -17.78 17.41 -19.11
C LEU A 52 -17.60 18.94 -19.10
N PRO A 53 -17.56 19.58 -17.91
CA PRO A 53 -17.20 20.99 -17.82
C PRO A 53 -15.82 21.28 -18.44
N LEU A 54 -15.67 22.43 -19.10
CA LEU A 54 -14.41 22.83 -19.74
C LEU A 54 -13.25 22.82 -18.74
N LYS A 55 -13.44 23.42 -17.55
CA LYS A 55 -12.43 23.45 -16.48
C LYS A 55 -11.93 22.06 -16.06
N LEU A 56 -12.82 21.07 -16.01
CA LEU A 56 -12.42 19.70 -15.68
C LEU A 56 -11.69 19.04 -16.85
N THR A 57 -12.13 19.28 -18.08
CA THR A 57 -11.45 18.78 -19.28
C THR A 57 -10.02 19.31 -19.36
N GLU A 58 -9.84 20.62 -19.11
CA GLU A 58 -8.52 21.24 -19.06
C GLU A 58 -7.66 20.71 -17.90
N ALA A 59 -8.25 20.46 -16.73
CA ALA A 59 -7.54 19.87 -15.60
C ALA A 59 -7.05 18.45 -15.94
N ILE A 60 -7.91 17.59 -16.50
CA ILE A 60 -7.53 16.24 -16.94
C ILE A 60 -6.32 16.27 -17.89
N GLU A 61 -6.25 17.28 -18.77
CA GLU A 61 -5.20 17.36 -19.78
C GLU A 61 -3.90 17.98 -19.25
N LYS A 62 -3.99 18.97 -18.36
CA LYS A 62 -2.84 19.80 -17.96
C LYS A 62 -2.31 19.51 -16.56
N ASP A 63 -3.16 19.06 -15.65
CA ASP A 63 -2.78 18.87 -14.25
C ASP A 63 -2.00 17.55 -14.07
N PRO A 64 -0.76 17.59 -13.54
CA PRO A 64 0.03 16.38 -13.30
C PRO A 64 -0.63 15.39 -12.34
N ALA A 65 -1.54 15.82 -11.45
CA ALA A 65 -2.27 14.92 -10.55
C ALA A 65 -3.10 13.87 -11.31
N PHE A 66 -3.59 14.22 -12.51
CA PHE A 66 -4.36 13.31 -13.37
C PHE A 66 -3.49 12.31 -14.14
N ARG A 67 -2.16 12.43 -14.07
CA ARG A 67 -1.22 11.55 -14.78
C ARG A 67 -0.60 10.47 -13.89
N ILE A 68 -1.00 10.42 -12.62
CA ILE A 68 -0.44 9.46 -11.67
C ILE A 68 -1.04 8.07 -11.89
N THR A 69 -0.17 7.12 -12.19
CA THR A 69 -0.50 5.68 -12.25
C THR A 69 0.22 4.91 -11.17
N SER A 70 -0.28 3.71 -10.86
CA SER A 70 0.46 2.70 -10.09
C SER A 70 1.79 2.38 -10.76
N ARG A 71 2.73 1.83 -9.97
CA ARG A 71 4.08 1.47 -10.45
C ARG A 71 4.07 0.51 -11.64
N ASP A 72 3.11 -0.41 -11.69
CA ASP A 72 2.96 -1.37 -12.79
C ASP A 72 2.21 -0.80 -14.02
N GLY A 73 1.78 0.47 -13.95
CA GLY A 73 1.05 1.14 -15.03
C GLY A 73 -0.37 0.61 -15.26
N ARG A 74 -0.88 -0.29 -14.40
CA ARG A 74 -2.19 -0.93 -14.60
C ARG A 74 -3.36 -0.15 -14.02
N PHE A 75 -3.10 0.79 -13.13
CA PHE A 75 -4.12 1.57 -12.46
C PHE A 75 -3.83 3.05 -12.54
N TRP A 76 -4.83 3.82 -12.90
CA TRP A 76 -4.86 5.26 -12.72
C TRP A 76 -5.28 5.59 -11.29
N ILE A 77 -4.64 6.58 -10.66
CA ILE A 77 -4.99 7.03 -9.32
C ILE A 77 -5.87 8.27 -9.45
N ASP A 78 -7.15 8.12 -9.14
CA ASP A 78 -8.12 9.22 -9.19
C ASP A 78 -7.66 10.36 -8.25
N PRO A 79 -7.40 11.56 -8.77
CA PRO A 79 -6.92 12.68 -7.96
C PRO A 79 -8.03 13.28 -7.08
N VAL A 80 -9.29 12.86 -7.20
CA VAL A 80 -10.39 13.35 -6.35
C VAL A 80 -10.57 12.45 -5.12
N ALA A 81 -10.77 11.15 -5.32
CA ALA A 81 -11.02 10.20 -4.21
C ALA A 81 -9.76 9.43 -3.76
N GLY A 82 -8.69 9.44 -4.55
CA GLY A 82 -7.49 8.61 -4.31
C GLY A 82 -7.72 7.13 -4.55
N THR A 83 -8.81 6.77 -5.23
CA THR A 83 -9.13 5.40 -5.62
C THR A 83 -8.30 5.00 -6.84
N ALA A 84 -8.03 3.71 -6.95
CA ALA A 84 -7.28 3.17 -8.08
C ALA A 84 -8.24 2.53 -9.08
N LEU A 85 -8.21 3.00 -10.32
CA LEU A 85 -9.10 2.57 -11.39
C LEU A 85 -8.28 1.86 -12.47
N PRO A 86 -8.74 0.72 -13.01
CA PRO A 86 -7.99 -0.02 -14.01
C PRO A 86 -7.82 0.81 -15.30
N ILE A 87 -6.68 0.61 -15.97
CA ILE A 87 -6.37 1.16 -17.29
C ILE A 87 -6.46 0.01 -18.29
N ASP A 88 -7.60 -0.10 -18.99
CA ASP A 88 -7.88 -1.21 -19.90
C ASP A 88 -7.37 -0.92 -21.33
N GLY A 89 -6.10 -0.52 -21.46
CA GLY A 89 -5.45 -0.22 -22.74
C GLY A 89 -5.83 1.13 -23.38
N ASP A 90 -6.75 1.86 -22.78
CA ASP A 90 -7.09 3.24 -23.15
C ASP A 90 -6.05 4.26 -22.65
N ASP A 91 -5.99 5.41 -23.32
CA ASP A 91 -5.24 6.58 -22.81
C ASP A 91 -5.81 7.05 -21.46
N LEU A 92 -4.92 7.48 -20.55
CA LEU A 92 -5.27 7.95 -19.22
C LEU A 92 -6.33 9.06 -19.24
N SER A 93 -6.24 9.96 -20.22
CA SER A 93 -7.20 11.06 -20.37
C SER A 93 -8.60 10.53 -20.67
N ASN A 94 -8.71 9.45 -21.45
CA ASN A 94 -9.98 8.81 -21.77
C ASN A 94 -10.57 8.08 -20.57
N VAL A 95 -9.73 7.38 -19.79
CA VAL A 95 -10.14 6.73 -18.53
C VAL A 95 -10.71 7.79 -17.56
N ALA A 96 -9.99 8.89 -17.35
CA ALA A 96 -10.44 9.98 -16.48
C ALA A 96 -11.74 10.62 -17.00
N LYS A 97 -11.83 10.91 -18.29
CA LYS A 97 -13.04 11.49 -18.91
C LYS A 97 -14.24 10.55 -18.76
N ALA A 98 -14.07 9.24 -18.99
CA ALA A 98 -15.12 8.25 -18.83
C ALA A 98 -15.60 8.17 -17.37
N PHE A 99 -14.67 8.15 -16.41
CA PHE A 99 -14.98 8.14 -14.99
C PHE A 99 -15.80 9.38 -14.58
N PHE A 100 -15.37 10.59 -14.92
CA PHE A 100 -16.08 11.80 -14.51
C PHE A 100 -17.39 12.06 -15.26
N ARG A 101 -17.65 11.40 -16.39
CA ARG A 101 -19.00 11.41 -17.00
C ARG A 101 -20.02 10.73 -16.09
N GLN A 102 -19.59 9.72 -15.34
CA GLN A 102 -20.42 8.95 -14.42
C GLN A 102 -20.40 9.55 -13.01
N HIS A 103 -19.30 10.21 -12.63
CA HIS A 103 -19.03 10.67 -11.26
C HIS A 103 -18.73 12.18 -11.14
N LEU A 104 -19.42 13.00 -11.94
CA LEU A 104 -19.13 14.45 -12.03
C LEU A 104 -19.31 15.18 -10.69
N GLU A 105 -20.23 14.70 -9.86
CA GLU A 105 -20.50 15.23 -8.53
C GLU A 105 -19.30 15.14 -7.59
N LEU A 106 -18.47 14.10 -7.69
CA LEU A 106 -17.28 13.96 -6.84
C LEU A 106 -16.32 15.13 -7.04
N TRP A 107 -16.02 15.45 -8.30
CA TRP A 107 -15.13 16.56 -8.63
C TRP A 107 -15.72 17.92 -8.22
N ARG A 108 -17.04 18.11 -8.39
CA ARG A 108 -17.70 19.37 -8.00
C ARG A 108 -17.67 19.62 -6.49
N GLN A 109 -17.75 18.56 -5.69
CA GLN A 109 -17.81 18.66 -4.22
C GLN A 109 -16.42 18.83 -3.60
N HIS A 110 -15.43 18.09 -4.10
CA HIS A 110 -14.13 17.98 -3.44
C HIS A 110 -12.99 18.67 -4.20
N GLY A 111 -13.15 18.92 -5.51
CA GLY A 111 -12.03 19.33 -6.35
C GLY A 111 -10.99 18.23 -6.52
N SER A 112 -9.82 18.60 -7.06
CA SER A 112 -8.66 17.70 -7.13
C SER A 112 -7.84 17.83 -5.86
N MET A 113 -7.32 16.72 -5.35
CA MET A 113 -6.26 16.69 -4.35
C MET A 113 -4.97 17.29 -4.91
N GLU A 114 -4.09 17.68 -4.00
CA GLU A 114 -2.75 18.13 -4.35
C GLU A 114 -1.92 16.96 -4.88
N LEU A 115 -1.00 17.24 -5.83
CA LEU A 115 -0.17 16.23 -6.48
C LEU A 115 0.54 15.29 -5.48
N HIS A 116 1.08 15.85 -4.40
CA HIS A 116 1.80 15.08 -3.39
C HIS A 116 0.89 14.08 -2.64
N GLU A 117 -0.38 14.42 -2.43
CA GLU A 117 -1.36 13.52 -1.80
C GLU A 117 -1.70 12.37 -2.75
N VAL A 118 -1.87 12.65 -4.05
CA VAL A 118 -2.10 11.61 -5.06
C VAL A 118 -0.93 10.63 -5.14
N ILE A 119 0.31 11.15 -5.09
CA ILE A 119 1.53 10.32 -5.07
C ILE A 119 1.59 9.48 -3.78
N GLU A 120 1.21 10.03 -2.61
CA GLU A 120 1.13 9.24 -1.38
C GLU A 120 0.11 8.09 -1.52
N ARG A 121 -1.09 8.37 -2.07
CA ARG A 121 -2.12 7.34 -2.31
C ARG A 121 -1.63 6.26 -3.25
N ARG A 122 -0.93 6.64 -4.32
CA ARG A 122 -0.25 5.74 -5.25
C ARG A 122 0.72 4.82 -4.52
N TRP A 123 1.62 5.39 -3.71
CA TRP A 123 2.58 4.59 -2.95
C TRP A 123 1.94 3.65 -1.95
N ARG A 124 0.85 4.06 -1.28
CA ARG A 124 0.12 3.16 -0.37
C ARG A 124 -0.40 1.91 -1.09
N ARG A 125 -0.96 2.07 -2.30
CA ARG A 125 -1.36 0.93 -3.14
C ARG A 125 -0.16 0.06 -3.51
N ASP A 126 0.89 0.68 -4.03
CA ASP A 126 2.05 -0.04 -4.54
C ASP A 126 2.77 -0.80 -3.41
N ILE A 127 2.88 -0.23 -2.21
CA ILE A 127 3.45 -0.90 -1.04
C ILE A 127 2.62 -2.13 -0.65
N LEU A 128 1.28 -2.04 -0.67
CA LEU A 128 0.43 -3.20 -0.38
C LEU A 128 0.67 -4.32 -1.38
N SER A 129 0.71 -4.00 -2.68
CA SER A 129 1.07 -4.97 -3.72
C SER A 129 2.47 -5.54 -3.52
N LEU A 130 3.47 -4.71 -3.16
CA LEU A 130 4.83 -5.18 -2.89
C LEU A 130 4.94 -6.02 -1.62
N LEU A 131 4.11 -5.78 -0.59
CA LEU A 131 4.07 -6.62 0.60
C LEU A 131 3.49 -8.00 0.30
N GLU A 132 2.61 -8.12 -0.69
CA GLU A 132 2.07 -9.39 -1.17
C GLU A 132 3.11 -10.16 -2.00
N HIS A 133 3.75 -9.49 -2.96
CA HIS A 133 4.64 -10.15 -3.93
C HIS A 133 6.11 -10.22 -3.49
N ASP A 134 6.57 -9.30 -2.63
CA ASP A 134 7.97 -9.13 -2.25
C ASP A 134 8.15 -8.73 -0.77
N LYS A 135 7.39 -9.41 0.08
CA LYS A 135 7.39 -9.21 1.52
C LYS A 135 8.80 -9.12 2.12
N ARG A 136 9.71 -10.01 1.71
CA ARG A 136 11.05 -10.14 2.29
C ARG A 136 11.92 -8.89 2.13
N ARG A 137 11.75 -8.14 1.03
CA ARG A 137 12.47 -6.88 0.79
C ARG A 137 11.76 -5.70 1.43
N MET A 138 10.43 -5.70 1.46
CA MET A 138 9.65 -4.61 2.05
C MET A 138 9.62 -4.60 3.58
N THR A 139 9.83 -5.74 4.25
CA THR A 139 9.71 -5.85 5.71
C THR A 139 11.05 -5.95 6.44
N ILE A 140 12.05 -5.19 6.02
CA ILE A 140 13.36 -5.16 6.68
C ILE A 140 13.34 -4.04 7.73
N PHE A 141 13.63 -4.37 8.99
CA PHE A 141 13.63 -3.41 10.10
C PHE A 141 14.91 -3.56 10.93
N SER A 142 15.61 -2.49 11.26
CA SER A 142 16.88 -2.57 11.99
C SER A 142 16.74 -3.31 13.33
N ARG A 143 17.77 -4.08 13.71
CA ARG A 143 17.89 -4.78 15.00
C ARG A 143 18.95 -4.16 15.91
N LEU A 144 19.57 -3.06 15.48
CA LEU A 144 20.54 -2.35 16.29
C LEU A 144 19.82 -1.60 17.41
N PRO A 145 20.37 -1.55 18.64
CA PRO A 145 19.72 -0.88 19.76
C PRO A 145 19.30 0.57 19.49
N ALA A 146 20.13 1.34 18.77
CA ALA A 146 19.87 2.74 18.46
C ALA A 146 18.76 2.98 17.42
N SER A 147 18.37 1.96 16.67
CA SER A 147 17.38 2.05 15.58
C SER A 147 16.41 0.86 15.58
N GLU A 148 16.23 0.23 16.73
CA GLU A 148 15.49 -1.03 16.81
C GLU A 148 14.06 -0.85 16.30
N GLY A 149 13.67 -1.70 15.35
CA GLY A 149 12.33 -1.68 14.79
C GLY A 149 12.04 -0.55 13.80
N GLN A 150 13.03 0.28 13.45
CA GLN A 150 12.94 1.26 12.37
C GLN A 150 13.09 0.59 11.01
N TRP A 151 12.28 1.00 10.03
CA TRP A 151 12.28 0.42 8.70
C TRP A 151 13.56 0.74 7.94
N ILE A 152 14.06 -0.22 7.17
CA ILE A 152 15.14 -0.01 6.23
C ILE A 152 14.51 0.15 4.85
N ASN A 153 14.65 1.34 4.28
CA ASN A 153 14.10 1.68 2.98
C ASN A 153 14.75 0.80 1.90
N PRO A 154 13.99 -0.03 1.17
CA PRO A 154 14.54 -1.01 0.24
C PRO A 154 15.05 -0.38 -1.06
N TYR A 155 14.85 0.92 -1.29
CA TYR A 155 15.38 1.66 -2.44
C TYR A 155 16.73 2.32 -2.13
N THR A 156 16.97 2.74 -0.89
CA THR A 156 18.18 3.46 -0.47
C THR A 156 19.10 2.62 0.41
N GLY A 157 18.54 1.68 1.17
CA GLY A 157 19.23 0.92 2.22
C GLY A 157 19.35 1.69 3.54
N GLU A 158 18.78 2.88 3.62
CA GLU A 158 18.86 3.76 4.78
C GLU A 158 17.78 3.40 5.81
N VAL A 159 18.07 3.67 7.08
CA VAL A 159 17.11 3.50 8.18
C VAL A 159 16.21 4.73 8.23
N GLU A 160 14.90 4.52 8.27
CA GLU A 160 13.89 5.57 8.29
C GLU A 160 13.29 5.70 9.71
N PRO A 161 13.67 6.72 10.50
CA PRO A 161 13.25 6.82 11.89
C PRO A 161 11.74 7.05 12.08
N SER A 162 11.08 7.59 11.04
CA SER A 162 9.65 7.88 11.04
C SER A 162 8.77 6.66 10.78
N VAL A 163 9.37 5.51 10.42
CA VAL A 163 8.65 4.29 10.06
C VAL A 163 9.00 3.17 11.02
N SER A 164 8.05 2.84 11.88
CA SER A 164 8.16 1.72 12.82
C SER A 164 6.99 0.75 12.66
N ARG A 165 7.19 -0.47 13.18
CA ARG A 165 6.13 -1.46 13.29
C ARG A 165 5.27 -1.18 14.51
N ASP A 166 3.97 -1.31 14.34
CA ASP A 166 3.02 -1.28 15.44
C ASP A 166 2.88 -2.71 15.99
N ASN A 167 3.26 -2.90 17.26
CA ASN A 167 3.29 -4.21 17.93
C ASN A 167 4.03 -5.30 17.12
N GLY A 168 5.15 -4.90 16.47
CA GLY A 168 5.96 -5.81 15.65
C GLY A 168 5.34 -6.20 14.30
N GLN A 169 4.19 -5.63 13.93
CA GLN A 169 3.49 -5.86 12.66
C GLN A 169 3.52 -4.63 11.75
N VAL A 170 3.42 -4.87 10.44
CA VAL A 170 3.22 -3.81 9.45
C VAL A 170 1.71 -3.55 9.36
N THR A 171 1.26 -2.42 9.90
CA THR A 171 -0.15 -2.00 9.90
C THR A 171 -0.42 -0.95 8.82
N ALA A 172 -1.68 -0.53 8.66
CA ALA A 172 -2.04 0.56 7.77
C ALA A 172 -1.30 1.87 8.11
N ASN A 173 -1.04 2.14 9.38
CA ASN A 173 -0.27 3.31 9.83
C ASN A 173 1.20 3.19 9.41
N THR A 174 1.81 2.01 9.55
CA THR A 174 3.17 1.74 9.06
C THR A 174 3.25 1.95 7.54
N VAL A 175 2.29 1.43 6.76
CA VAL A 175 2.22 1.61 5.30
C VAL A 175 2.06 3.09 4.94
N LYS A 176 1.24 3.84 5.67
CA LYS A 176 1.11 5.28 5.48
C LYS A 176 2.44 6.02 5.71
N ALA A 177 3.16 5.67 6.77
CA ALA A 177 4.46 6.26 7.06
C ALA A 177 5.50 5.93 5.97
N MET A 178 5.54 4.67 5.50
CA MET A 178 6.37 4.25 4.37
C MET A 178 6.03 5.06 3.10
N ALA A 179 4.75 5.19 2.76
CA ALA A 179 4.32 5.94 1.58
C ALA A 179 4.77 7.40 1.62
N LYS A 180 4.69 8.04 2.80
CA LYS A 180 5.16 9.41 2.99
C LYS A 180 6.67 9.55 2.83
N VAL A 181 7.46 8.56 3.23
CA VAL A 181 8.92 8.55 2.95
C VAL A 181 9.19 8.41 1.45
N LEU A 182 8.42 7.55 0.76
CA LEU A 182 8.66 7.29 -0.65
C LEU A 182 8.22 8.42 -1.59
N THR A 183 7.37 9.36 -1.15
CA THR A 183 7.01 10.53 -1.96
C THR A 183 8.19 11.49 -2.19
N THR A 184 9.19 11.48 -1.30
CA THR A 184 10.39 12.33 -1.41
C THR A 184 11.65 11.53 -1.78
N CYS A 185 11.53 10.21 -1.94
CA CYS A 185 12.65 9.33 -2.24
C CYS A 185 12.90 9.25 -3.75
N ARG A 186 13.90 10.00 -4.25
CA ARG A 186 14.27 9.99 -5.68
C ARG A 186 14.61 8.60 -6.23
N ARG A 187 15.22 7.72 -5.42
CA ARG A 187 15.49 6.34 -5.84
C ARG A 187 14.23 5.50 -6.01
N ALA A 188 13.15 5.83 -5.31
CA ALA A 188 11.88 5.13 -5.45
C ALA A 188 11.17 5.49 -6.76
N GLU A 189 11.46 6.64 -7.36
CA GLU A 189 10.91 7.08 -8.65
C GLU A 189 11.29 6.12 -9.79
N THR A 190 12.45 5.48 -9.73
CA THR A 190 12.87 4.47 -10.73
C THR A 190 12.09 3.16 -10.61
N GLY A 191 11.45 2.92 -9.46
CA GLY A 191 10.73 1.68 -9.16
C GLY A 191 11.64 0.48 -8.85
N GLU A 192 12.96 0.65 -8.88
CA GLU A 192 13.92 -0.43 -8.68
C GLU A 192 14.31 -0.58 -7.21
N LEU A 193 13.88 -1.68 -6.61
CA LEU A 193 14.35 -2.09 -5.28
C LEU A 193 15.82 -2.51 -5.35
N LEU A 194 16.57 -2.28 -4.27
CA LEU A 194 17.90 -2.83 -4.11
C LEU A 194 17.89 -4.36 -4.32
N SER A 195 19.02 -4.84 -4.86
CA SER A 195 19.21 -6.27 -5.10
C SER A 195 19.16 -7.05 -3.78
N ARG A 196 18.84 -8.34 -3.86
CA ARG A 196 18.82 -9.21 -2.67
C ARG A 196 20.18 -9.24 -1.96
N GLU A 197 21.26 -9.18 -2.73
CA GLU A 197 22.63 -9.16 -2.19
C GLU A 197 22.92 -7.85 -1.45
N ALA A 198 22.57 -6.70 -2.05
CA ALA A 198 22.73 -5.41 -1.39
C ALA A 198 21.94 -5.36 -0.06
N LEU A 199 20.69 -5.82 -0.08
CA LEU A 199 19.85 -5.89 1.13
C LEU A 199 20.36 -6.91 2.16
N ARG A 200 21.02 -7.99 1.75
CA ARG A 200 21.68 -8.95 2.63
C ARG A 200 22.86 -8.28 3.36
N LEU A 201 23.71 -7.54 2.65
CA LEU A 201 24.82 -6.81 3.26
C LEU A 201 24.33 -5.75 4.25
N ILE A 202 23.29 -5.00 3.88
CA ILE A 202 22.65 -4.01 4.76
C ILE A 202 22.07 -4.72 6.01
N LYS A 203 21.39 -5.85 5.85
CA LYS A 203 20.88 -6.63 6.99
C LYS A 203 22.00 -6.99 7.97
N ILE A 204 23.12 -7.50 7.49
CA ILE A 204 24.28 -7.84 8.33
C ILE A 204 24.77 -6.61 9.09
N GLN A 205 24.94 -5.48 8.40
CA GLN A 205 25.32 -4.21 9.02
C GLN A 205 24.33 -3.76 10.11
N HIS A 206 23.05 -4.07 9.94
CA HIS A 206 21.97 -3.71 10.86
C HIS A 206 21.60 -4.82 11.86
N GLY A 207 22.55 -5.70 12.19
CA GLY A 207 22.43 -6.67 13.28
C GLY A 207 21.61 -7.90 12.97
N TYR A 208 21.36 -8.20 11.69
CA TYR A 208 20.84 -9.51 11.30
C TYR A 208 21.98 -10.51 11.17
N GLN A 209 21.97 -11.53 12.01
CA GLN A 209 22.72 -12.76 11.74
C GLN A 209 21.79 -13.70 10.97
N ASP A 210 22.22 -14.13 9.77
CA ASP A 210 21.55 -15.23 9.06
C ASP A 210 21.65 -16.47 9.94
N ARG A 211 20.52 -16.91 10.50
CA ARG A 211 20.41 -18.20 11.17
C ARG A 211 19.99 -19.26 10.17
#